data_AF-A0A2E5WAD1-F1
#
_entry.id   AF-A0A2E5WAD1-F1
#
_cell.length_a   1.000
_cell.length_b   1.000
_cell.length_c   1.000
_cell.angle_alpha   90.00
_cell.angle_beta   90.00
_cell.angle_gamma   90.00
#
_symmetry.space_group_name_H-M   'P 1'
#
loop_
_entity.id
_entity.type
_entity.pdbx_description
1 polymer ?
#
loop_
_entity_poly.entity_id
_entity_poly.type
_entity_poly.pdbx_seq_one_letter_code
_entity_poly.pdbx_strand_id
1 'polypeptide(L)'
;MRWTLRTIFIHGFAVATLPQMLMAQTTISIWQDGGGDVVSLGDALDELPNRLGEPYVLEFLDSGTYQEMVIVEVRIRDNGSLTIRAASGVAPILRASENKGPGRDRLYRTDTS
;
A
#
# COMPACT_ATOMS: atom_id res chain seq x y z
N MET A 1 -55.69 -47.38 0.76
CA MET A 1 -55.43 -45.92 0.83
C MET A 1 -53.93 -45.70 0.81
N ARG A 2 -53.43 -45.02 -0.23
CA ARG A 2 -52.01 -44.74 -0.51
C ARG A 2 -51.68 -43.32 -0.04
N TRP A 3 -50.61 -43.13 0.70
CA TRP A 3 -49.94 -41.84 0.86
C TRP A 3 -48.42 -42.05 0.77
N THR A 4 -47.81 -41.29 -0.12
CA THR A 4 -46.46 -41.46 -0.67
C THR A 4 -45.48 -40.57 0.09
N LEU A 5 -44.38 -41.15 0.60
CA LEU A 5 -43.29 -40.42 1.25
C LEU A 5 -42.40 -39.77 0.16
N ARG A 6 -42.28 -38.43 0.15
CA ARG A 6 -41.33 -37.72 -0.71
C ARG A 6 -40.06 -37.40 0.07
N THR A 7 -39.03 -38.18 -0.17
CA THR A 7 -37.64 -37.93 0.23
C THR A 7 -37.11 -36.69 -0.50
N ILE A 8 -36.60 -35.70 0.23
CA ILE A 8 -35.87 -34.56 -0.33
C ILE A 8 -34.37 -34.83 -0.15
N PHE A 9 -33.66 -35.00 -1.27
CA PHE A 9 -32.20 -34.99 -1.33
C PHE A 9 -31.73 -33.53 -1.35
N ILE A 10 -30.97 -33.10 -0.34
CA ILE A 10 -30.21 -31.85 -0.39
C ILE A 10 -28.76 -32.22 -0.71
N HIS A 11 -28.36 -32.04 -1.97
CA HIS A 11 -26.95 -31.94 -2.35
C HIS A 11 -26.55 -30.48 -2.20
N GLY A 12 -25.74 -30.16 -1.19
CA GLY A 12 -25.26 -28.81 -0.93
C GLY A 12 -23.78 -28.83 -0.56
N PHE A 13 -22.95 -28.61 -1.57
CA PHE A 13 -21.53 -28.29 -1.58
C PHE A 13 -20.87 -27.95 -0.23
N ALA A 14 -19.90 -28.76 0.18
CA ALA A 14 -18.87 -28.35 1.13
C ALA A 14 -17.89 -27.40 0.42
N VAL A 15 -17.94 -26.10 0.73
CA VAL A 15 -16.90 -25.15 0.34
C VAL A 15 -15.73 -25.34 1.30
N ALA A 16 -14.65 -25.96 0.84
CA ALA A 16 -13.40 -26.00 1.59
C ALA A 16 -12.77 -24.60 1.54
N THR A 17 -12.97 -23.79 2.59
CA THR A 17 -12.22 -22.56 2.82
C THR A 17 -10.77 -22.95 3.11
N LEU A 18 -9.88 -22.83 2.13
CA LEU A 18 -8.44 -22.93 2.36
C LEU A 18 -8.07 -21.86 3.40
N PRO A 19 -7.27 -22.18 4.43
CA PRO A 19 -6.78 -21.18 5.37
C PRO A 19 -5.95 -20.17 4.59
N GLN A 20 -6.47 -18.97 4.41
CA GLN A 20 -5.70 -17.84 3.92
C GLN A 20 -4.64 -17.59 4.99
N MET A 21 -3.37 -17.90 4.69
CA MET A 21 -2.26 -17.47 5.55
C MET A 21 -2.38 -15.96 5.68
N LEU A 22 -2.72 -15.50 6.89
CA LEU A 22 -2.72 -14.09 7.24
C LEU A 22 -1.26 -13.64 7.20
N MET A 23 -0.81 -13.19 6.03
CA MET A 23 0.47 -12.50 5.91
C MET A 23 0.37 -11.25 6.78
N ALA A 24 1.24 -11.12 7.78
CA ALA A 24 1.35 -9.90 8.55
C ALA A 24 1.61 -8.75 7.56
N GLN A 25 0.71 -7.78 7.53
CA GLN A 25 0.78 -6.61 6.66
C GLN A 25 0.92 -5.39 7.55
N THR A 26 1.99 -4.63 7.35
CA THR A 26 2.24 -3.39 8.08
C THR A 26 1.63 -2.23 7.30
N THR A 27 0.80 -1.41 7.94
CA THR A 27 0.16 -0.25 7.30
C THR A 27 0.67 1.03 7.95
N ILE A 28 1.09 1.99 7.12
CA ILE A 28 1.45 3.37 7.50
C ILE A 28 0.39 4.28 6.92
N SER A 29 -0.27 5.05 7.77
CA SER A 29 -1.37 5.93 7.39
C SER A 29 -0.90 7.35 7.11
N ILE A 30 -1.38 7.92 6.00
CA ILE A 30 -1.02 9.25 5.51
C ILE A 30 -2.25 10.16 5.58
N TRP A 31 -2.16 11.28 6.29
CA TRP A 31 -3.22 12.29 6.37
C TRP A 31 -2.60 13.69 6.52
N GLN A 32 -2.84 14.59 5.56
CA GLN A 32 -2.20 15.91 5.50
C GLN A 32 -2.51 16.80 6.73
N ASP A 33 -3.66 16.62 7.37
CA ASP A 33 -4.11 17.40 8.53
C ASP A 33 -3.60 16.83 9.87
N GLY A 34 -2.74 15.81 9.85
CA GLY A 34 -2.11 15.25 11.06
C GLY A 34 -2.97 14.22 11.80
N GLY A 35 -3.94 13.59 11.13
CA GLY A 35 -4.75 12.51 11.71
C GLY A 35 -4.25 11.09 11.42
N GLY A 36 -3.15 10.94 10.68
CA GLY A 36 -2.49 9.66 10.36
C GLY A 36 -1.14 9.54 11.07
N ASP A 37 -0.41 8.46 10.78
CA ASP A 37 0.96 8.24 11.28
C ASP A 37 1.93 9.32 10.76
N VAL A 38 1.75 9.72 9.49
CA VAL A 38 2.54 10.75 8.81
C VAL A 38 1.65 11.68 7.97
N VAL A 39 2.21 12.81 7.53
CA VAL A 39 1.49 13.84 6.79
C VAL A 39 1.80 13.87 5.28
N SER A 40 2.84 13.17 4.82
CA SER A 40 3.25 13.13 3.42
C SER A 40 3.63 11.73 2.96
N LEU A 41 3.65 11.50 1.64
CA LEU A 41 4.10 10.23 1.08
C LEU A 41 5.62 10.07 1.22
N GLY A 42 6.38 11.16 1.13
CA GLY A 42 7.82 11.17 1.39
C GLY A 42 8.17 10.67 2.78
N ASP A 43 7.54 11.22 3.82
CA ASP A 43 7.76 10.77 5.21
C ASP A 43 7.40 9.28 5.37
N ALA A 44 6.30 8.83 4.76
CA ALA A 44 5.88 7.44 4.80
C ALA A 44 6.92 6.48 4.18
N LEU A 45 7.63 6.92 3.13
CA LEU A 45 8.69 6.15 2.50
C LEU A 45 9.98 6.16 3.32
N ASP A 46 10.28 7.26 4.00
CA ASP A 46 11.43 7.37 4.90
C ASP A 46 11.28 6.49 6.15
N GLU A 47 10.04 6.19 6.56
CA GLU A 47 9.74 5.23 7.63
C GLU A 47 9.91 3.76 7.22
N LEU A 48 9.94 3.46 5.92
CA LEU A 48 10.11 2.09 5.46
C LEU A 48 11.52 1.57 5.79
N PRO A 49 11.67 0.30 6.18
CA PRO A 49 12.99 -0.28 6.32
C PRO A 49 13.68 -0.34 4.96
N ASN A 50 15.01 -0.16 4.95
CA ASN A 50 15.86 -0.24 3.75
C ASN A 50 15.69 -1.54 2.93
N ARG A 51 15.12 -2.59 3.53
CA ARG A 51 14.78 -3.86 2.88
C ARG A 51 13.43 -4.33 3.39
N LEU A 52 12.46 -4.48 2.48
CA LEU A 52 11.15 -5.03 2.81
C LEU A 52 11.20 -6.55 2.78
N GLY A 53 11.02 -7.18 3.95
CA GLY A 53 10.86 -8.63 4.09
C GLY A 53 9.40 -9.09 4.17
N GLU A 54 8.46 -8.15 4.33
CA GLU A 54 7.03 -8.40 4.48
C GLU A 54 6.20 -7.37 3.68
N PRO A 55 4.89 -7.58 3.48
CA PRO A 55 4.00 -6.62 2.84
C PRO A 55 3.81 -5.33 3.65
N TYR A 56 4.02 -4.19 2.99
CA TYR A 56 3.72 -2.85 3.50
C TYR A 56 2.62 -2.17 2.69
N VAL A 57 1.78 -1.41 3.38
CA VAL A 57 0.76 -0.54 2.78
C VAL A 57 1.00 0.89 3.24
N LEU A 58 1.12 1.81 2.30
CA LEU A 58 0.99 3.24 2.55
C LEU A 58 -0.44 3.63 2.17
N GLU A 59 -1.24 4.03 3.15
CA GLU A 59 -2.67 4.27 2.97
C GLU A 59 -3.02 5.75 3.21
N PHE A 60 -3.55 6.40 2.18
CA PHE A 60 -4.08 7.77 2.30
C PHE A 60 -5.46 7.76 2.96
N LEU A 61 -5.61 8.50 4.05
CA LEU A 61 -6.85 8.61 4.82
C LEU A 61 -7.72 9.81 4.42
N ASP A 62 -7.18 10.75 3.63
CA ASP A 62 -7.90 11.94 3.17
C ASP A 62 -7.88 12.09 1.63
N SER A 63 -8.76 12.96 1.12
CA SER A 63 -8.83 13.29 -0.32
C SER A 63 -8.04 14.56 -0.66
N GLY A 64 -6.95 14.80 0.07
CA GLY A 64 -6.08 15.96 -0.07
C GLY A 64 -5.34 16.00 -1.40
N THR A 65 -4.77 17.17 -1.70
CA THR A 65 -3.80 17.31 -2.81
C THR A 65 -2.39 17.39 -2.22
N TYR A 66 -1.64 16.31 -2.39
CA TYR A 66 -0.27 16.17 -1.95
C TYR A 66 0.67 16.71 -3.03
N GLN A 67 1.30 17.87 -2.77
CA GLN A 67 2.23 18.52 -3.69
C GLN A 67 3.68 18.23 -3.32
N GLU A 68 4.21 17.13 -3.84
CA GLU A 68 5.55 16.66 -3.51
C GLU A 68 6.21 15.97 -4.70
N MET A 69 7.54 15.97 -4.74
CA MET A 69 8.30 15.09 -5.63
C MET A 69 8.85 13.94 -4.80
N VAL A 70 8.44 12.73 -5.14
CA VAL A 70 8.78 11.52 -4.39
C VAL A 70 9.55 10.58 -5.29
N ILE A 71 10.67 10.05 -4.79
CA ILE A 71 11.44 9.00 -5.44
C ILE A 71 11.30 7.74 -4.60
N VAL A 72 10.76 6.67 -5.20
CA VAL A 72 10.57 5.39 -4.52
C VAL A 72 11.80 4.52 -4.77
N GLU A 73 12.72 4.49 -3.81
CA GLU A 73 13.93 3.64 -3.84
C GLU A 73 13.86 2.50 -2.82
N VAL A 74 12.99 1.53 -3.07
CA VAL A 74 12.73 0.45 -2.11
C VAL A 74 13.32 -0.87 -2.58
N ARG A 75 14.06 -1.56 -1.70
CA ARG A 75 14.58 -2.90 -1.98
C ARG A 75 13.64 -3.96 -1.41
N ILE A 76 13.01 -4.72 -2.30
CA ILE A 76 12.10 -5.80 -1.92
C ILE A 76 12.87 -7.13 -1.89
N ARG A 77 12.65 -7.95 -0.85
CA ARG A 77 13.17 -9.31 -0.72
C ARG A 77 12.04 -10.31 -0.45
N ASP A 78 12.28 -11.56 -0.83
CA ASP A 78 11.42 -12.71 -0.50
C ASP A 78 9.95 -12.44 -0.89
N ASN A 79 9.04 -12.41 0.09
CA ASN A 79 7.61 -12.15 -0.10
C ASN A 79 7.20 -10.70 0.23
N GLY A 80 8.17 -9.79 0.34
CA GLY A 80 7.90 -8.38 0.59
C GLY A 80 7.11 -7.73 -0.54
N SER A 81 6.33 -6.71 -0.22
CA SER A 81 5.67 -5.87 -1.22
C SER A 81 5.44 -4.48 -0.66
N LEU A 82 5.31 -3.49 -1.54
CA LEU A 82 4.88 -2.14 -1.18
C LEU A 82 3.63 -1.82 -1.98
N THR A 83 2.53 -1.53 -1.28
CA THR A 83 1.28 -1.07 -1.88
C THR A 83 1.02 0.36 -1.45
N ILE A 84 0.79 1.25 -2.40
CA ILE A 84 0.35 2.63 -2.13
C ILE A 84 -1.11 2.70 -2.56
N ARG A 85 -2.02 3.04 -1.66
CA ARG A 85 -3.46 3.07 -1.95
C ARG A 85 -4.20 4.15 -1.19
N ALA A 86 -5.39 4.49 -1.67
CA ALA A 86 -6.35 5.29 -0.90
C ALA A 86 -7.22 4.38 -0.02
N ALA A 87 -7.64 4.91 1.13
CA ALA A 87 -8.69 4.31 1.93
C ALA A 87 -10.03 4.26 1.15
N SER A 88 -10.94 3.40 1.61
CA SER A 88 -12.24 3.24 0.95
C SER A 88 -13.04 4.55 0.97
N GLY A 89 -13.50 4.99 -0.21
CA GLY A 89 -14.28 6.24 -0.34
C GLY A 89 -13.42 7.51 -0.36
N VAL A 90 -12.10 7.36 -0.41
CA VAL A 90 -11.12 8.46 -0.42
C VAL A 90 -10.46 8.55 -1.79
N ALA A 91 -10.20 9.77 -2.26
CA ALA A 91 -9.59 10.04 -3.56
C ALA A 91 -8.49 11.11 -3.45
N PRO A 92 -7.28 10.74 -2.97
CA PRO A 92 -6.16 11.68 -2.86
C PRO A 92 -5.61 12.03 -4.24
N ILE A 93 -5.09 13.24 -4.38
CA ILE A 93 -4.41 13.69 -5.60
C ILE A 93 -2.93 13.86 -5.28
N LEU A 94 -2.08 13.03 -5.88
CA LEU A 94 -0.64 13.24 -5.90
C LEU A 94 -0.29 14.14 -7.08
N ARG A 95 0.24 15.33 -6.80
CA ARG A 95 0.69 16.29 -7.82
C ARG A 95 2.19 16.51 -7.65
N ALA A 96 2.95 16.32 -8.72
CA ALA A 96 4.35 16.69 -8.73
C ALA A 96 4.48 18.20 -8.47
N SER A 97 5.30 18.57 -7.48
CA SER A 97 5.63 19.99 -7.28
C SER A 97 6.45 20.50 -8.46
N GLU A 98 6.15 21.71 -8.94
CA GLU A 98 6.87 22.37 -10.05
C GLU A 98 8.31 22.79 -9.66
N ASN A 99 8.70 22.62 -8.40
CA ASN A 99 10.09 22.81 -8.01
C ASN A 99 10.97 21.70 -8.63
N LYS A 100 11.82 22.14 -9.57
CA LYS A 100 13.00 21.46 -10.12
C LYS A 100 13.36 20.25 -9.25
N GLY A 101 13.22 19.04 -9.79
CA GLY A 101 13.59 17.82 -9.09
C GLY A 101 15.00 17.90 -8.49
N PRO A 102 15.35 17.01 -7.54
CA PRO A 102 16.60 17.10 -6.79
C PRO A 102 17.71 17.39 -7.78
N GLY A 103 18.30 18.58 -7.64
CA GLY A 103 19.12 19.16 -8.68
C GLY A 103 20.10 18.11 -9.18
N ARG A 104 20.04 17.81 -10.48
CA ARG A 104 21.10 17.09 -11.21
C ARG A 104 22.45 17.82 -11.16
N ASP A 105 22.59 18.87 -10.34
CA ASP A 105 23.79 19.67 -10.09
C ASP A 105 24.76 19.03 -9.07
N ARG A 106 24.50 17.82 -8.55
CA ARG A 106 25.43 17.11 -7.66
C ARG A 106 25.94 15.76 -8.20
N LEU A 107 26.00 15.62 -9.52
CA LEU A 107 26.72 14.52 -10.18
C LEU A 107 27.69 15.13 -11.19
N TYR A 108 28.97 14.75 -11.09
CA TYR A 108 30.14 15.19 -11.89
C TYR A 108 30.87 16.47 -11.44
N ARG A 109 31.44 16.45 -10.23
CA ARG A 109 32.84 16.87 -10.05
C ARG A 109 33.68 15.64 -9.75
N THR A 110 34.21 15.02 -10.79
CA THR A 110 35.49 14.32 -10.67
C THR A 110 36.57 15.39 -10.82
N ASP A 111 36.99 15.97 -9.70
CA ASP A 111 38.27 16.66 -9.67
C ASP A 111 39.35 15.63 -9.97
N THR A 112 39.92 15.74 -11.17
CA THR A 112 41.17 15.04 -11.53
C THR A 112 42.25 16.08 -11.35
N SER A 113 43.06 15.94 -10.31
CA SER A 113 44.36 16.61 -10.16
C SER A 113 45.26 15.70 -9.36
#